data_AF-A0A5N8WIS7-F1
#
_entry.id   AF-A0A5N8WIS7-F1
#
_cell.length_a   1.000
_cell.length_b   1.000
_cell.length_c   1.000
_cell.angle_alpha   90.00
_cell.angle_beta   90.00
_cell.angle_gamma   90.00
#
_symmetry.space_group_name_H-M   'P 1'
#
loop_
_entity.id
_entity.type
_entity.pdbx_description
1 polymer ?
#
loop_
_entity_poly.entity_id
_entity_poly.type
_entity_poly.pdbx_seq_one_letter_code
_entity_poly.pdbx_strand_id
1 'polypeptide(L)'
;MTVPSRLLDSAAEQVRAFNHVSRDTGDEWRFPSHSYDALGNLAHLVRMLGQAIEQATFPAERTHRAGRLIIDGGLDADEQVRRMRNALAAASTHATDLAAALDRMHSATSPMAVDTTGLVGFEDGEA
;
A
#
# COMPACT_ATOMS: atom_id res chain seq x y z
N MET A 1 -3.49 8.86 -23.82
CA MET A 1 -2.33 8.01 -23.46
C MET A 1 -2.12 8.11 -21.95
N THR A 2 -2.23 7.00 -21.23
CA THR A 2 -2.02 6.96 -19.78
C THR A 2 -0.51 6.93 -19.51
N VAL A 3 -0.01 7.86 -18.70
CA VAL A 3 1.40 7.89 -18.29
C VAL A 3 1.52 7.10 -16.99
N PRO A 4 2.38 6.07 -16.88
CA PRO A 4 2.47 5.23 -15.68
C PRO A 4 2.66 6.02 -14.38
N SER A 5 3.46 7.10 -14.38
CA SER A 5 3.65 7.94 -13.20
C SER A 5 2.35 8.59 -12.70
N ARG A 6 1.45 9.01 -13.62
CA ARG A 6 0.16 9.61 -13.24
C ARG A 6 -0.76 8.64 -12.53
N LEU A 7 -0.62 7.33 -12.75
CA LEU A 7 -1.38 6.32 -12.02
C LEU A 7 -0.93 6.24 -10.56
N LEU A 8 0.39 6.33 -10.31
CA LEU A 8 0.94 6.36 -8.95
C LEU A 8 0.58 7.68 -8.23
N ASP A 9 0.61 8.81 -8.94
CA ASP A 9 0.15 10.10 -8.40
C ASP A 9 -1.32 10.01 -7.96
N SER A 10 -2.19 9.46 -8.82
CA SER A 10 -3.61 9.27 -8.49
C SER A 10 -3.81 8.31 -7.31
N ALA A 11 -3.02 7.24 -7.20
CA ALA A 11 -3.08 6.33 -6.08
C ALA A 11 -2.67 7.02 -4.77
N ALA A 12 -1.62 7.86 -4.81
CA ALA A 12 -1.18 8.64 -3.65
C ALA A 12 -2.27 9.62 -3.17
N GLU A 13 -2.99 10.28 -4.09
CA GLU A 13 -4.11 11.14 -3.73
C GLU A 13 -5.28 10.37 -3.13
N GLN A 14 -5.58 9.16 -3.62
CA GLN A 14 -6.63 8.32 -3.03
C GLN A 14 -6.26 7.87 -1.60
N VAL A 15 -4.99 7.52 -1.35
CA VAL A 15 -4.50 7.21 0.00
C VAL A 15 -4.58 8.45 0.91
N ARG A 16 -4.23 9.63 0.38
CA ARG A 16 -4.36 10.90 1.12
C ARG A 16 -5.82 11.19 1.48
N ALA A 17 -6.75 10.98 0.54
CA ALA A 17 -8.17 11.16 0.76
C ALA A 17 -8.69 10.20 1.84
N PHE A 18 -8.32 8.91 1.76
CA PHE A 18 -8.63 7.92 2.80
C PHE A 18 -8.13 8.39 4.17
N ASN A 19 -6.84 8.74 4.29
CA ASN A 19 -6.26 9.20 5.55
C ASN A 19 -6.94 10.45 6.13
N HIS A 20 -7.48 11.31 5.26
CA HIS A 20 -8.20 12.51 5.69
C HIS A 20 -9.56 12.16 6.27
N VAL A 21 -10.34 11.31 5.60
CA VAL A 21 -11.70 10.94 6.06
C VAL A 21 -11.68 9.95 7.23
N SER A 22 -10.63 9.14 7.36
CA SER A 22 -10.49 8.13 8.42
C SER A 22 -9.79 8.66 9.69
N ARG A 23 -9.52 9.97 9.76
CA ARG A 23 -8.71 10.58 10.83
C ARG A 23 -9.39 10.50 12.20
N ASP A 24 -10.69 10.75 12.22
CA ASP A 24 -11.52 10.72 13.41
C ASP A 24 -12.61 9.67 13.21
N THR A 25 -13.08 9.04 14.29
CA THR A 25 -14.21 8.12 14.21
C THR A 25 -15.52 8.91 14.11
N GLY A 26 -16.40 8.48 13.20
CA GLY A 26 -17.70 9.10 12.93
C GLY A 26 -18.67 8.06 12.38
N ASP A 27 -19.88 8.44 11.98
CA ASP A 27 -20.93 7.47 11.62
C ASP A 27 -20.50 6.48 10.51
N GLU A 28 -19.74 6.95 9.52
CA GLU A 28 -19.19 6.14 8.42
C GLU A 28 -17.87 5.41 8.79
N TRP A 29 -17.28 5.70 9.96
CA TRP A 29 -15.98 5.21 10.40
C TRP A 29 -15.96 4.92 11.92
N ARG A 30 -16.93 4.13 12.39
CA ARG A 30 -17.14 3.85 13.82
C ARG A 30 -16.83 2.44 14.29
N PHE A 31 -17.07 1.44 13.44
CA PHE A 31 -17.18 0.05 13.88
C PHE A 31 -15.94 -0.79 13.52
N PRO A 32 -15.66 -1.86 14.28
CA PRO A 32 -14.57 -2.79 13.96
C PRO A 32 -14.65 -3.36 12.53
N SER A 33 -15.85 -3.58 11.99
CA SER A 33 -16.06 -4.00 10.60
C SER A 33 -15.44 -3.03 9.57
N HIS A 34 -15.47 -1.72 9.82
CA HIS A 34 -14.84 -0.74 8.94
C HIS A 34 -13.31 -0.90 8.93
N SER A 35 -12.72 -1.23 10.09
CA SER A 35 -11.30 -1.54 10.19
C SER A 35 -10.96 -2.85 9.47
N TYR A 36 -11.81 -3.88 9.60
CA TYR A 36 -11.67 -5.14 8.86
C TYR A 36 -11.60 -4.88 7.36
N ASP A 37 -12.57 -4.16 6.79
CA ASP A 37 -12.62 -3.86 5.36
C ASP A 37 -11.40 -3.05 4.88
N ALA A 38 -11.03 -2.00 5.62
CA ALA A 38 -9.89 -1.17 5.25
C ALA A 38 -8.55 -1.90 5.32
N LEU A 39 -8.34 -2.74 6.34
CA LEU A 39 -7.12 -3.55 6.46
C LEU A 39 -7.01 -4.58 5.32
N GLY A 40 -8.14 -5.18 4.91
CA GLY A 40 -8.20 -6.07 3.76
C GLY A 40 -7.82 -5.35 2.46
N ASN A 41 -8.36 -4.16 2.25
CA ASN A 41 -8.03 -3.31 1.09
C ASN A 41 -6.56 -2.87 1.08
N LEU A 42 -6.01 -2.47 2.24
CA LEU A 42 -4.59 -2.12 2.37
C LEU A 42 -3.69 -3.33 2.06
N ALA A 43 -4.03 -4.52 2.58
CA ALA A 43 -3.29 -5.74 2.28
C ALA A 43 -3.28 -6.04 0.78
N HIS A 44 -4.42 -5.86 0.10
CA HIS A 44 -4.52 -6.01 -1.34
C HIS A 44 -3.64 -5.01 -2.11
N LEU A 45 -3.65 -3.73 -1.73
CA LEU A 45 -2.81 -2.69 -2.32
C LEU A 45 -1.31 -3.01 -2.17
N VAL A 46 -0.88 -3.37 -0.97
CA VAL A 46 0.54 -3.65 -0.69
C VAL A 46 1.04 -4.89 -1.44
N ARG A 47 0.20 -5.91 -1.63
CA ARG A 47 0.55 -7.08 -2.48
C ARG A 47 0.89 -6.68 -3.92
N MET A 48 0.22 -5.66 -4.46
CA MET A 48 0.52 -5.14 -5.80
C MET A 48 1.70 -4.17 -5.81
N LEU A 49 2.05 -3.57 -4.66
CA LEU A 49 3.08 -2.54 -4.56
C LEU A 49 4.47 -3.08 -4.91
N GLY A 50 4.81 -4.33 -4.54
CA GLY A 50 6.09 -4.94 -4.90
C GLY A 50 6.32 -4.97 -6.42
N GLN A 51 5.30 -5.38 -7.18
CA GLN A 51 5.35 -5.36 -8.65
C GLN A 51 5.46 -3.93 -9.20
N ALA A 52 4.74 -2.96 -8.62
CA ALA A 52 4.83 -1.57 -9.05
C ALA A 52 6.24 -0.98 -8.83
N ILE A 53 6.88 -1.32 -7.70
CA ILE A 53 8.27 -0.91 -7.39
C ILE A 53 9.24 -1.50 -8.41
N GLU A 54 9.12 -2.79 -8.74
CA GLU A 54 9.93 -3.44 -9.76
C GLU A 54 9.80 -2.73 -11.11
N GLN A 55 8.56 -2.52 -11.57
CA GLN A 55 8.28 -1.91 -12.87
C GLN A 55 8.78 -0.45 -12.94
N ALA A 56 8.79 0.28 -11.82
CA ALA A 56 9.33 1.63 -11.76
C ALA A 56 10.84 1.71 -12.08
N THR A 57 11.58 0.61 -11.92
CA THR A 57 13.03 0.58 -12.23
C THR A 57 13.34 0.37 -13.71
N PHE A 58 12.39 -0.13 -14.50
CA PHE A 58 12.63 -0.55 -15.90
C PHE A 58 13.20 0.55 -16.80
N PRO A 59 12.79 1.82 -16.71
CA PRO A 59 13.38 2.88 -17.54
C PRO A 59 14.88 3.05 -17.29
N ALA A 60 15.32 3.03 -16.03
CA ALA A 60 16.73 3.17 -15.67
C ALA A 60 17.54 1.96 -16.12
N GLU A 61 17.02 0.75 -15.91
CA GLU A 61 17.68 -0.48 -16.38
C GLU A 61 17.78 -0.58 -17.90
N ARG A 62 16.75 -0.11 -18.62
CA ARG A 62 16.76 -0.09 -20.08
C ARG A 62 17.82 0.87 -20.60
N THR A 63 17.91 2.06 -20.01
CA THR A 63 18.91 3.08 -20.38
C THR A 63 20.34 2.62 -20.07
N HIS A 64 20.54 1.95 -18.93
CA HIS A 64 21.80 1.30 -18.56
C HIS A 64 22.22 0.23 -19.56
N ARG A 65 21.34 -0.73 -19.87
CA ARG A 65 21.60 -1.80 -20.85
C ARG A 65 21.92 -1.28 -22.25
N ALA A 66 21.41 -0.10 -22.60
CA ALA A 66 21.69 0.56 -23.87
C ALA A 66 23.04 1.31 -23.88
N GLY A 67 23.78 1.36 -22.76
CA GLY A 67 25.02 2.14 -22.62
C GLY A 67 24.79 3.65 -22.64
N ARG A 68 23.58 4.11 -22.27
CA ARG A 68 23.15 5.51 -22.36
C ARG A 68 22.93 6.18 -21.01
N LEU A 69 23.29 5.52 -19.92
CA LEU A 69 23.11 6.07 -18.57
C LEU A 69 24.30 6.97 -18.24
N ILE A 70 24.02 8.24 -17.94
CA ILE A 70 24.98 9.21 -17.41
C ILE A 70 24.57 9.51 -15.98
N ILE A 71 25.55 9.56 -15.07
CA ILE A 71 25.34 9.94 -13.68
C ILE A 71 26.07 11.26 -13.44
N ASP A 72 25.38 12.21 -12.83
CA ASP A 72 25.96 13.50 -12.46
C ASP A 72 27.12 13.34 -11.46
N GLY A 73 28.09 14.27 -11.54
CA GLY A 73 29.24 14.27 -10.63
C GLY A 73 30.33 13.24 -10.95
N GLY A 74 30.29 12.62 -12.15
CA GLY A 74 31.33 11.67 -12.59
C GLY A 74 31.27 10.32 -11.87
N LEU A 75 30.13 9.99 -11.28
CA LEU A 75 29.91 8.71 -10.63
C LEU A 75 29.80 7.57 -11.65
N ASP A 76 30.15 6.36 -11.22
CA ASP A 76 30.03 5.15 -12.03
C ASP A 76 28.57 4.71 -12.20
N ALA A 77 28.14 4.53 -13.45
CA ALA A 77 26.80 4.08 -13.80
C ALA A 77 26.51 2.65 -13.33
N ASP A 78 27.50 1.75 -13.41
CA ASP A 78 27.34 0.36 -12.97
C ASP A 78 27.13 0.27 -11.46
N GLU A 79 27.90 1.04 -10.70
CA GLU A 79 27.72 1.22 -9.25
C GLU A 79 26.30 1.71 -8.90
N GLN A 80 25.79 2.75 -9.56
CA GLN A 80 24.46 3.28 -9.24
C GLN A 80 23.34 2.29 -9.57
N VAL A 81 23.44 1.59 -10.70
CA VAL A 81 22.45 0.57 -11.07
C VAL A 81 22.48 -0.60 -10.08
N ARG A 82 23.65 -1.00 -9.61
CA ARG A 82 23.78 -2.03 -8.56
C ARG A 82 23.12 -1.59 -7.26
N ARG A 83 23.33 -0.34 -6.83
CA ARG A 83 22.65 0.24 -5.65
C ARG A 83 21.14 0.24 -5.80
N MET A 84 20.63 0.68 -6.95
CA MET A 84 19.20 0.66 -7.25
C MET A 84 18.62 -0.76 -7.17
N ARG A 85 19.31 -1.76 -7.75
CA ARG A 85 18.88 -3.17 -7.70
C ARG A 85 18.86 -3.75 -6.29
N ASN A 86 19.87 -3.42 -5.48
CA ASN A 86 19.91 -3.83 -4.08
C ASN A 86 18.75 -3.20 -3.29
N ALA A 87 18.47 -1.92 -3.52
CA ALA A 87 17.34 -1.22 -2.91
C ALA A 87 15.99 -1.80 -3.38
N LEU A 88 15.86 -2.16 -4.67
CA LEU A 88 14.69 -2.85 -5.20
C LEU A 88 14.45 -4.18 -4.48
N ALA A 89 15.49 -5.01 -4.33
CA ALA A 89 15.37 -6.28 -3.63
C ALA A 89 14.87 -6.09 -2.18
N ALA A 90 15.44 -5.11 -1.47
CA ALA A 90 14.98 -4.77 -0.12
C ALA A 90 13.53 -4.27 -0.09
N ALA A 91 13.16 -3.39 -1.02
CA ALA A 91 11.81 -2.84 -1.12
C ALA A 91 10.75 -3.91 -1.42
N SER A 92 11.06 -4.88 -2.29
CA SER A 92 10.17 -6.02 -2.57
C SER A 92 9.97 -6.93 -1.35
N THR A 93 11.04 -7.18 -0.58
CA THR A 93 10.92 -7.90 0.69
C THR A 93 10.05 -7.13 1.67
N HIS A 94 10.27 -5.83 1.85
CA HIS A 94 9.47 -5.01 2.76
C HIS A 94 7.99 -4.92 2.35
N ALA A 95 7.68 -4.87 1.06
CA ALA A 95 6.30 -4.94 0.58
C ALA A 95 5.64 -6.28 0.96
N THR A 96 6.37 -7.39 0.84
CA THR A 96 5.89 -8.72 1.24
C THR A 96 5.64 -8.79 2.75
N ASP A 97 6.59 -8.31 3.56
CA ASP A 97 6.47 -8.29 5.01
C ASP A 97 5.31 -7.42 5.49
N LEU A 98 5.11 -6.26 4.84
CA LEU A 98 4.00 -5.36 5.13
C LEU A 98 2.65 -5.98 4.77
N ALA A 99 2.55 -6.65 3.61
CA ALA A 99 1.33 -7.38 3.24
C ALA A 99 1.00 -8.46 4.29
N ALA A 100 1.99 -9.24 4.72
CA ALA A 100 1.80 -10.25 5.75
C ALA A 100 1.40 -9.64 7.12
N ALA A 101 1.94 -8.47 7.47
CA ALA A 101 1.54 -7.74 8.67
C ALA A 101 0.09 -7.27 8.60
N LEU A 102 -0.33 -6.71 7.46
CA LEU A 102 -1.71 -6.27 7.23
C LEU A 102 -2.69 -7.45 7.23
N ASP A 103 -2.33 -8.59 6.66
CA ASP A 103 -3.14 -9.80 6.73
C ASP A 103 -3.35 -10.26 8.18
N ARG A 104 -2.30 -10.22 9.02
CA ARG A 104 -2.45 -10.53 10.45
C ARG A 104 -3.36 -9.54 11.18
N MET A 105 -3.25 -8.25 10.87
CA MET A 105 -4.14 -7.22 11.43
C MET A 105 -5.60 -7.47 11.00
N HIS A 106 -5.82 -7.72 9.71
CA HIS A 106 -7.14 -8.03 9.15
C HIS A 106 -7.76 -9.28 9.81
N SER A 107 -6.98 -10.35 9.96
CA SER A 107 -7.41 -11.55 10.70
C SER A 107 -7.73 -11.25 12.17
N ALA A 108 -6.92 -10.43 12.85
CA ALA A 108 -7.16 -10.06 14.23
C ALA A 108 -8.43 -9.22 14.42
N THR A 109 -8.84 -8.45 13.41
CA THR A 109 -10.10 -7.68 13.44
C THR A 109 -11.35 -8.52 13.15
N SER A 110 -11.21 -9.69 12.53
CA SER A 110 -12.34 -10.57 12.17
C SER A 110 -13.29 -10.91 13.35
N PRO A 111 -12.80 -11.29 14.55
CA PRO A 111 -13.69 -11.58 15.69
C PRO A 111 -14.17 -10.34 16.46
N MET A 112 -13.77 -9.13 16.06
CA MET A 112 -14.14 -7.91 16.80
C MET A 112 -15.55 -7.47 16.42
N ALA A 113 -16.42 -7.32 17.42
CA ALA A 113 -17.78 -6.83 17.25
C ALA A 113 -18.07 -5.71 18.25
N VAL A 114 -19.10 -4.91 17.96
CA VAL A 114 -19.63 -3.95 18.93
C VAL A 114 -20.42 -4.73 19.97
N ASP A 115 -20.15 -4.48 21.25
CA ASP A 115 -21.04 -4.94 22.31
C ASP A 115 -22.32 -4.10 22.26
N THR A 116 -23.41 -4.73 21.84
CA THR A 116 -24.73 -4.10 21.72
C THR A 116 -25.57 -4.24 22.99
N THR A 117 -25.04 -4.87 24.05
CA THR A 117 -25.76 -5.10 25.30
C THR A 117 -26.15 -3.77 25.95
N GLY A 118 -27.45 -3.53 26.11
CA GLY A 118 -27.98 -2.32 26.75
C GLY A 118 -28.01 -1.06 25.87
N LEU A 119 -27.75 -1.18 24.57
CA LEU A 119 -27.93 -0.08 23.62
C LEU A 119 -29.39 -0.01 23.13
N VAL A 120 -30.10 1.06 23.49
CA VAL A 120 -31.45 1.36 23.00
C VAL A 120 -31.42 1.54 21.47
N GLY A 121 -32.12 0.68 20.74
CA GLY A 121 -32.20 0.67 19.27
C GLY A 121 -31.59 -0.55 18.56
N PHE A 122 -30.99 -1.49 19.30
CA PHE A 122 -30.49 -2.78 18.78
C PHE A 122 -31.23 -4.00 19.37
N GLU A 123 -32.35 -3.78 20.05
CA GLU A 123 -33.10 -4.82 20.77
C GLU A 123 -34.07 -5.63 19.90
N ASP A 124 -34.25 -5.28 18.63
CA ASP A 124 -35.09 -6.06 17.72
C ASP A 124 -34.24 -6.98 16.85
N GLY A 125 -33.88 -8.12 17.43
CA GLY A 125 -33.44 -9.28 16.67
C GLY A 125 -34.62 -9.86 15.87
N GLU A 126 -34.58 -9.75 14.55
CA GLU A 126 -35.40 -10.58 13.66
C GLU A 126 -34.57 -11.76 13.13
N ALA A 127 -34.88 -12.91 13.75
CA ALA A 127 -34.90 -14.31 13.29
C ALA A 127 -34.02 -14.77 12.11
#